data_AF-A0A519CN74-F1
#
_entry.id   AF-A0A519CN74-F1
#
_cell.length_a   1.000
_cell.length_b   1.000
_cell.length_c   1.000
_cell.angle_alpha   90.00
_cell.angle_beta   90.00
_cell.angle_gamma   90.00
#
_symmetry.space_group_name_H-M   'P 1'
#
loop_
_entity.id
_entity.type
_entity.pdbx_description
1 polymer ?
#
loop_
_entity_poly.entity_id
_entity_poly.type
_entity_poly.pdbx_seq_one_letter_code
_entity_poly.pdbx_strand_id
1 'polypeptide(L)'
;MRPVFILLLVLLMPLSTAFLTVDNSSQYSVNEGREIEITLGDDYWTQANWNELKNNGIYPLRIISPSTVLAWSVSDNIELDLPVEIIEAHSAQYKAGLDGLQPSKGDMLRLVLEPRLPAQAAQQLSQQLAFFSIEMAIEPSLLSSPIPHMIVVEWNYDDAQLFSQLLEIDGILWIEPVLVTSA
;
A
#
# COMPACT_ATOMS: atom_id res chain seq x y z
N MET A 1 28.59 -54.44 -14.47
CA MET A 1 27.21 -54.38 -13.91
C MET A 1 27.01 -53.14 -13.02
N ARG A 2 27.32 -51.95 -13.54
CA ARG A 2 27.15 -50.66 -12.82
C ARG A 2 26.27 -49.59 -13.52
N PRO A 3 25.93 -49.67 -14.83
CA PRO A 3 25.06 -48.65 -15.41
C PRO A 3 23.56 -48.92 -15.16
N VAL A 4 23.18 -50.18 -14.88
CA VAL A 4 21.77 -50.56 -14.68
C VAL A 4 21.21 -50.02 -13.36
N PHE A 5 22.04 -49.93 -12.32
CA PHE A 5 21.60 -49.40 -11.02
C PHE A 5 21.31 -47.89 -11.06
N ILE A 6 22.02 -47.13 -11.89
CA ILE A 6 21.79 -45.68 -12.02
C ILE A 6 20.48 -45.41 -12.76
N LEU A 7 20.18 -46.19 -13.79
CA LEU A 7 18.95 -46.06 -14.57
C LEU A 7 17.70 -46.43 -13.74
N LEU A 8 17.83 -47.39 -12.83
CA LEU A 8 16.75 -47.77 -11.92
C LEU A 8 16.47 -46.68 -10.85
N LEU A 9 17.52 -45.97 -10.40
CA LEU A 9 17.41 -44.94 -9.36
C LEU A 9 16.76 -43.65 -9.87
N VAL A 10 17.00 -43.29 -11.15
CA VAL A 10 16.30 -42.18 -11.81
C VAL A 10 14.81 -42.47 -12.04
N LEU A 11 14.45 -43.74 -12.25
CA LEU A 11 13.05 -44.14 -12.43
C LEU A 11 12.23 -44.16 -11.13
N LEU A 12 12.90 -44.19 -9.98
CA LEU A 12 12.31 -44.22 -8.64
C LEU A 12 12.19 -42.82 -8.00
N MET A 13 12.62 -41.76 -8.69
CA MET A 13 12.27 -40.40 -8.27
C MET A 13 10.78 -40.19 -8.53
N PRO A 14 9.97 -39.83 -7.51
CA PRO A 14 8.62 -39.39 -7.77
C PRO A 14 8.72 -38.11 -8.60
N LEU A 15 8.25 -38.14 -9.86
CA LEU A 15 7.89 -36.94 -10.59
C LEU A 15 6.65 -36.34 -9.91
N SER A 16 6.83 -35.78 -8.73
CA SER A 16 5.89 -34.84 -8.15
C SER A 16 6.09 -33.50 -8.85
N THR A 17 5.84 -33.45 -10.16
CA THR A 17 5.46 -32.21 -10.80
C THR A 17 3.99 -31.97 -10.47
N ALA A 18 3.74 -31.64 -9.20
CA ALA A 18 2.60 -30.81 -8.86
C ALA A 18 2.92 -29.42 -9.41
N PHE A 19 2.88 -29.27 -10.73
CA PHE A 19 2.39 -28.02 -11.29
C PHE A 19 0.94 -27.99 -10.84
N LEU A 20 0.71 -27.41 -9.65
CA LEU A 20 -0.52 -26.71 -9.42
C LEU A 20 -0.56 -25.68 -10.54
N THR A 21 -1.23 -26.03 -11.63
CA THR A 21 -1.85 -25.05 -12.49
C THR A 21 -2.89 -24.40 -11.59
N VAL A 22 -2.43 -23.48 -10.74
CA VAL A 22 -3.29 -22.38 -10.32
C VAL A 22 -3.77 -21.83 -11.64
N ASP A 23 -5.06 -21.98 -11.85
CA ASP A 23 -5.74 -21.51 -13.03
C ASP A 23 -5.43 -20.01 -13.14
N ASN A 24 -4.41 -19.68 -13.93
CA ASN A 24 -3.93 -18.32 -14.13
C ASN A 24 -4.87 -17.57 -15.09
N SER A 25 -6.08 -18.11 -15.32
CA SER A 25 -7.19 -17.48 -16.04
C SER A 25 -7.97 -16.47 -15.21
N SER A 26 -7.37 -15.98 -14.13
CA SER A 26 -7.61 -14.62 -13.69
C SER A 26 -6.29 -14.01 -13.22
N GLN A 27 -5.47 -13.57 -14.18
CA GLN A 27 -4.93 -12.22 -14.04
C GLN A 27 -6.16 -11.31 -13.86
N TYR A 28 -6.64 -11.20 -12.61
CA TYR A 28 -7.21 -9.95 -12.19
C TYR A 28 -6.07 -8.98 -12.47
N SER A 29 -6.19 -8.20 -13.55
CA SER A 29 -5.68 -6.85 -13.49
C SER A 29 -6.34 -6.28 -12.24
N VAL A 30 -5.67 -6.38 -11.09
CA VAL A 30 -5.95 -5.47 -10.01
C VAL A 30 -5.71 -4.14 -10.68
N ASN A 31 -6.77 -3.44 -11.06
CA ASN A 31 -6.63 -2.07 -11.49
C ASN A 31 -5.92 -1.41 -10.31
N GLU A 32 -4.64 -1.06 -10.52
CA GLU A 32 -3.84 -0.44 -9.48
C GLU A 32 -4.60 0.80 -9.05
N GLY A 33 -5.00 0.81 -7.79
CA GLY A 33 -5.67 1.96 -7.24
C GLY A 33 -4.65 3.02 -6.91
N ARG A 34 -5.11 4.25 -6.77
CA ARG A 34 -4.28 5.39 -6.40
C ARG A 34 -4.98 6.29 -5.41
N GLU A 35 -4.17 7.03 -4.65
CA GLU A 35 -4.68 8.10 -3.82
C GLU A 35 -4.93 9.37 -4.62
N ILE A 36 -6.09 9.97 -4.38
CA ILE A 36 -6.52 11.21 -5.00
C ILE A 36 -7.07 12.15 -3.94
N GLU A 37 -6.89 13.45 -4.17
CA GLU A 37 -7.57 14.48 -3.41
C GLU A 37 -8.75 15.00 -4.22
N ILE A 38 -9.93 15.00 -3.59
CA ILE A 38 -11.16 15.49 -4.19
C ILE A 38 -11.58 16.72 -3.40
N THR A 39 -11.62 17.87 -4.07
CA THR A 39 -12.03 19.15 -3.51
C THR A 39 -13.36 19.58 -4.11
N LEU A 40 -14.36 19.84 -3.27
CA LEU A 40 -15.62 20.44 -3.70
C LEU A 40 -15.38 21.90 -4.10
N GLY A 41 -15.93 22.32 -5.25
CA GLY A 41 -15.79 23.68 -5.75
C GLY A 41 -16.39 24.75 -4.82
N ASP A 42 -17.57 24.50 -4.26
CA ASP A 42 -18.28 25.42 -3.37
C ASP A 42 -19.18 24.66 -2.37
N ASP A 43 -18.64 23.91 -1.40
CA ASP A 43 -19.43 23.39 -0.25
C ASP A 43 -18.58 22.63 0.79
N TYR A 44 -19.26 22.07 1.78
CA TYR A 44 -18.79 21.02 2.68
C TYR A 44 -19.23 19.62 2.22
N TRP A 45 -18.47 18.59 2.62
CA TRP A 45 -18.85 17.21 2.35
C TRP A 45 -20.12 16.78 3.09
N THR A 46 -21.23 16.62 2.36
CA THR A 46 -22.50 16.08 2.86
C THR A 46 -22.57 14.56 2.72
N GLN A 47 -23.48 13.90 3.45
CA GLN A 47 -23.72 12.46 3.31
C GLN A 47 -24.13 12.06 1.87
N ALA A 48 -24.82 12.94 1.14
CA ALA A 48 -25.17 12.69 -0.26
C ALA A 48 -23.90 12.61 -1.14
N ASN A 49 -22.99 13.57 -0.99
CA ASN A 49 -21.73 13.62 -1.72
C ASN A 49 -20.85 12.39 -1.39
N TRP A 50 -20.83 11.97 -0.12
CA TRP A 50 -20.13 10.75 0.31
C TRP A 50 -20.67 9.48 -0.36
N ASN A 51 -22.00 9.37 -0.51
CA ASN A 51 -22.61 8.24 -1.19
C ASN A 51 -22.28 8.23 -2.68
N GLU A 52 -22.19 9.40 -3.31
CA GLU A 52 -21.82 9.52 -4.72
C GLU A 52 -20.40 8.99 -4.99
N LEU A 53 -19.43 9.33 -4.13
CA LEU A 53 -18.09 8.75 -4.20
C LEU A 53 -18.13 7.21 -4.14
N LYS A 54 -18.85 6.67 -3.17
CA LYS A 54 -18.96 5.22 -2.96
C LYS A 54 -19.61 4.52 -4.16
N ASN A 55 -20.64 5.11 -4.75
CA ASN A 55 -21.33 4.56 -5.92
C ASN A 55 -20.42 4.49 -7.15
N ASN A 56 -19.42 5.37 -7.22
CA ASN A 56 -18.42 5.42 -8.30
C ASN A 56 -17.12 4.66 -7.96
N GLY A 57 -17.12 3.81 -6.92
CA GLY A 57 -15.96 3.01 -6.55
C GLY A 57 -14.80 3.82 -5.96
N ILE A 58 -15.09 5.00 -5.42
CA ILE A 58 -14.13 5.85 -4.71
C ILE A 58 -14.32 5.63 -3.22
N TYR A 59 -13.21 5.33 -2.52
CA TYR A 59 -13.21 4.98 -1.11
C TYR A 59 -12.56 6.09 -0.28
N PRO A 60 -13.35 6.84 0.48
CA PRO A 60 -12.83 7.82 1.41
C PRO A 60 -11.84 7.26 2.44
N LEU A 61 -10.66 7.86 2.54
CA LEU A 61 -9.66 7.51 3.55
C LEU A 61 -9.79 8.46 4.75
N ARG A 62 -9.64 9.77 4.50
CA ARG A 62 -9.75 10.82 5.54
C ARG A 62 -10.12 12.19 4.97
N ILE A 63 -10.57 13.06 5.87
CA ILE A 63 -10.83 14.48 5.58
C ILE A 63 -9.51 15.24 5.70
N ILE A 64 -9.12 15.98 4.66
CA ILE A 64 -7.94 16.89 4.68
C ILE A 64 -8.38 18.27 5.15
N SER A 65 -9.50 18.75 4.63
CA SER A 65 -10.11 20.04 4.95
C SER A 65 -11.64 19.92 4.89
N PRO A 66 -12.41 20.94 5.30
CA PRO A 66 -13.87 20.88 5.22
C PRO A 66 -14.42 20.63 3.80
N SER A 67 -13.68 21.02 2.76
CA SER A 67 -14.04 20.83 1.33
C SER A 67 -13.20 19.77 0.62
N THR A 68 -12.11 19.28 1.22
CA THR A 68 -11.16 18.36 0.59
C THR A 68 -11.07 17.03 1.33
N VAL A 69 -11.16 15.93 0.57
CA VAL A 69 -11.06 14.57 1.07
C VAL A 69 -9.97 13.82 0.32
N LEU A 70 -9.18 13.05 1.07
CA LEU A 70 -8.32 12.02 0.50
C LEU A 70 -9.13 10.76 0.28
N ALA A 71 -9.06 10.21 -0.93
CA ALA A 71 -9.75 8.99 -1.29
C ALA A 71 -8.87 8.06 -2.11
N TRP A 72 -9.21 6.77 -2.06
CA TRP A 72 -8.66 5.74 -2.92
C TRP A 72 -9.57 5.53 -4.12
N SER A 73 -9.03 5.66 -5.34
CA SER A 73 -9.75 5.35 -6.58
C SER A 73 -9.19 4.10 -7.23
N VAL A 74 -10.08 3.25 -7.73
CA VAL A 74 -9.74 2.06 -8.55
C VAL A 74 -9.96 2.31 -10.05
N SER A 75 -10.37 3.52 -10.42
CA SER A 75 -10.63 3.95 -11.80
C SER A 75 -9.85 5.22 -12.11
N ASP A 76 -9.24 5.24 -13.29
CA ASP A 76 -8.58 6.44 -13.81
C ASP A 76 -9.59 7.44 -14.41
N ASN A 77 -10.74 6.95 -14.86
CA ASN A 77 -11.81 7.75 -15.42
C ASN A 77 -12.89 7.96 -14.35
N ILE A 78 -12.71 9.01 -13.56
CA ILE A 78 -13.66 9.40 -12.53
C ILE A 78 -14.64 10.41 -13.11
N GLU A 79 -15.90 10.02 -13.23
CA GLU A 79 -17.00 10.89 -13.61
C GLU A 79 -17.92 11.03 -12.39
N LEU A 80 -17.87 12.19 -11.73
CA LEU A 80 -18.74 12.50 -10.60
C LEU A 80 -19.75 13.57 -11.03
N ASP A 81 -21.02 13.36 -10.71
CA ASP A 81 -22.07 14.38 -10.88
C ASP A 81 -22.00 15.43 -9.75
N LEU A 82 -20.80 15.95 -9.51
CA LEU A 82 -20.48 16.92 -8.47
C LEU A 82 -19.48 17.93 -9.05
N PRO A 83 -19.59 19.22 -8.69
CA PRO A 83 -18.61 20.23 -9.07
C PRO A 83 -17.34 20.01 -8.24
N VAL A 84 -16.44 19.15 -8.70
CA VAL A 84 -15.21 18.78 -8.00
C VAL A 84 -13.96 19.05 -8.82
N GLU A 85 -12.89 19.37 -8.12
CA GLU A 85 -11.53 19.27 -8.60
C GLU A 85 -10.92 17.98 -8.06
N ILE A 86 -10.28 17.21 -8.93
CA ILE A 86 -9.57 15.98 -8.56
C ILE A 86 -8.11 16.15 -8.96
N ILE A 87 -7.23 16.00 -7.98
CA ILE A 87 -5.78 16.02 -8.17
C ILE A 87 -5.16 14.74 -7.61
N GLU A 88 -3.92 14.44 -8.03
CA GLU A 88 -3.13 13.39 -7.39
C GLU A 88 -2.82 13.77 -5.94
N ALA A 89 -2.85 12.77 -5.06
CA ALA A 89 -2.54 12.99 -3.66
C ALA A 89 -1.06 13.31 -3.43
N HIS A 90 -0.79 14.01 -2.33
CA HIS A 90 0.58 14.25 -1.90
C HIS A 90 1.19 12.96 -1.36
N SER A 91 2.45 12.70 -1.73
CA SER A 91 3.26 11.60 -1.18
C SER A 91 3.40 11.70 0.34
N ALA A 92 3.69 10.55 0.96
CA ALA A 92 3.94 10.47 2.38
C ALA A 92 5.11 11.36 2.81
N GLN A 93 5.05 11.88 4.03
CA GLN A 93 6.13 12.71 4.58
C GLN A 93 7.01 11.90 5.54
N TYR A 94 8.31 12.18 5.52
CA TYR A 94 9.22 11.71 6.56
C TYR A 94 9.29 12.71 7.72
N LYS A 95 8.74 12.34 8.88
CA LYS A 95 8.70 13.16 10.09
C LYS A 95 9.91 12.88 10.98
N ALA A 96 11.10 13.19 10.47
CA ALA A 96 12.37 12.97 11.18
C ALA A 96 12.55 13.84 12.44
N GLY A 97 11.80 14.95 12.54
CA GLY A 97 11.99 15.99 13.57
C GLY A 97 13.19 16.90 13.31
N LEU A 98 14.03 16.59 12.32
CA LEU A 98 15.15 17.40 11.84
C LEU A 98 15.12 17.45 10.31
N ASP A 99 15.14 18.66 9.75
CA ASP A 99 15.07 18.86 8.30
C ASP A 99 16.29 18.23 7.60
N GLY A 100 16.03 17.48 6.53
CA GLY A 100 17.07 16.85 5.71
C GLY A 100 17.70 15.60 6.33
N LEU A 101 17.30 15.17 7.53
CA LEU A 101 17.71 13.87 8.06
C LEU A 101 17.05 12.77 7.23
N GLN A 102 17.86 11.82 6.77
CA GLN A 102 17.43 10.63 6.04
C GLN A 102 17.71 9.40 6.89
N PRO A 103 16.91 8.33 6.78
CA PRO A 103 17.21 7.10 7.51
C PRO A 103 18.46 6.43 6.94
N SER A 104 19.24 5.85 7.84
CA SER A 104 20.38 5.01 7.51
C SER A 104 20.02 3.53 7.68
N LYS A 105 20.83 2.65 7.13
CA LYS A 105 20.68 1.21 7.33
C LYS A 105 20.76 0.87 8.83
N GLY A 106 19.81 0.06 9.28
CA GLY A 106 19.63 -0.35 10.67
C GLY A 106 18.73 0.59 11.47
N ASP A 107 18.31 1.72 10.91
CA ASP A 107 17.35 2.60 11.59
C ASP A 107 15.99 1.93 11.68
N MET A 108 15.37 2.01 12.86
CA MET A 108 14.00 1.54 13.04
C MET A 108 13.03 2.63 12.58
N LEU A 109 12.15 2.29 11.65
CA LEU A 109 11.12 3.18 11.12
C LEU A 109 9.74 2.73 11.57
N ARG A 110 8.88 3.69 11.89
CA ARG A 110 7.45 3.49 12.06
C ARG A 110 6.76 4.02 10.81
N LEU A 111 6.14 3.12 10.05
CA LEU A 111 5.29 3.46 8.92
C LEU A 111 3.87 3.55 9.45
N VAL A 112 3.25 4.71 9.32
CA VAL A 112 1.85 4.94 9.66
C VAL A 112 1.05 4.90 8.37
N LEU A 113 0.02 4.06 8.34
CA LEU A 113 -0.80 3.80 7.17
C LEU A 113 -2.05 4.70 7.16
N GLU A 114 -2.54 5.04 5.98
CA GLU A 114 -3.81 5.75 5.85
C GLU A 114 -4.96 4.91 6.47
N PRO A 115 -5.96 5.55 7.12
CA PRO A 115 -7.10 4.85 7.66
C PRO A 115 -8.09 4.48 6.55
N ARG A 116 -8.97 3.51 6.84
CA ARG A 116 -10.06 3.06 5.95
C ARG A 116 -9.57 2.54 4.59
N LEU A 117 -8.35 2.04 4.52
CA LEU A 117 -7.85 1.42 3.29
C LEU A 117 -8.75 0.25 2.89
N PRO A 118 -9.34 0.26 1.68
CA PRO A 118 -10.11 -0.87 1.20
C PRO A 118 -9.20 -2.09 1.02
N ALA A 119 -9.77 -3.30 1.05
CA ALA A 119 -8.98 -4.54 1.00
C ALA A 119 -8.04 -4.62 -0.22
N GLN A 120 -8.46 -4.07 -1.36
CA GLN A 120 -7.65 -4.00 -2.58
C GLN A 120 -6.43 -3.09 -2.40
N ALA A 121 -6.61 -1.91 -1.78
CA ALA A 121 -5.52 -0.99 -1.44
C ALA A 121 -4.55 -1.62 -0.45
N ALA A 122 -5.06 -2.29 0.59
CA ALA A 122 -4.24 -3.00 1.56
C ALA A 122 -3.37 -4.09 0.90
N GLN A 123 -3.93 -4.82 -0.06
CA GLN A 123 -3.21 -5.85 -0.80
C GLN A 123 -2.15 -5.25 -1.73
N GLN A 124 -2.47 -4.15 -2.43
CA GLN A 124 -1.51 -3.41 -3.26
C GLN A 124 -0.36 -2.83 -2.43
N LEU A 125 -0.67 -2.17 -1.31
CA LEU A 125 0.32 -1.64 -0.37
C LEU A 125 1.24 -2.75 0.15
N SER A 126 0.70 -3.92 0.51
CA SER A 126 1.51 -5.06 0.93
C SER A 126 2.46 -5.55 -0.17
N GLN A 127 2.05 -5.54 -1.44
CA GLN A 127 2.91 -5.92 -2.57
C GLN A 127 3.98 -4.86 -2.83
N GLN A 128 3.63 -3.58 -2.75
CA GLN A 128 4.55 -2.47 -2.93
C GLN A 128 5.62 -2.44 -1.83
N LEU A 129 5.22 -2.60 -0.56
CA LEU A 129 6.15 -2.68 0.57
C LEU A 129 7.10 -3.89 0.49
N ALA A 130 6.67 -5.00 -0.10
CA ALA A 130 7.52 -6.18 -0.27
C ALA A 130 8.76 -5.90 -1.16
N PHE A 131 8.70 -4.94 -2.11
CA PHE A 131 9.87 -4.52 -2.88
C PHE A 131 10.97 -3.92 -2.00
N PHE A 132 10.60 -3.37 -0.85
CA PHE A 132 11.51 -2.82 0.16
C PHE A 132 11.86 -3.83 1.25
N SER A 133 11.56 -5.12 1.04
CA SER A 133 11.70 -6.18 2.05
C SER A 133 10.91 -5.90 3.34
N ILE A 134 9.81 -5.16 3.24
CA ILE A 134 8.91 -4.87 4.37
C ILE A 134 7.71 -5.79 4.28
N GLU A 135 7.58 -6.70 5.26
CA GLU A 135 6.42 -7.57 5.38
C GLU A 135 5.33 -6.92 6.24
N MET A 136 4.14 -6.78 5.67
CA MET A 136 2.97 -6.33 6.40
C MET A 136 2.36 -7.50 7.17
N ALA A 137 2.74 -7.65 8.45
CA ALA A 137 2.14 -8.63 9.35
C ALA A 137 0.77 -8.17 9.91
N ILE A 138 -0.07 -7.57 9.06
CA ILE A 138 -1.40 -7.08 9.41
C ILE A 138 -2.42 -7.73 8.48
N GLU A 139 -3.47 -8.30 9.06
CA GLU A 139 -4.62 -8.79 8.30
C GLU A 139 -5.26 -7.63 7.51
N PRO A 140 -5.37 -7.70 6.17
CA PRO A 140 -5.86 -6.60 5.34
C PRO A 140 -7.23 -6.05 5.76
N SER A 141 -8.09 -6.89 6.33
CA SER A 141 -9.40 -6.49 6.85
C SER A 141 -9.32 -5.46 7.99
N LEU A 142 -8.25 -5.45 8.78
CA LEU A 142 -8.04 -4.48 9.87
C LEU A 142 -7.75 -3.07 9.35
N LEU A 143 -7.16 -2.96 8.15
CA LEU A 143 -6.81 -1.67 7.53
C LEU A 143 -8.04 -0.89 7.04
N SER A 144 -9.20 -1.55 6.92
CA SER A 144 -10.48 -0.88 6.65
C SER A 144 -11.02 -0.08 7.84
N SER A 145 -10.38 -0.18 9.01
CA SER A 145 -10.71 0.56 10.21
C SER A 145 -10.53 2.08 10.04
N PRO A 146 -11.37 2.91 10.70
CA PRO A 146 -11.16 4.36 10.75
C PRO A 146 -9.92 4.77 11.56
N ILE A 147 -9.26 3.84 12.26
CA ILE A 147 -8.07 4.08 13.05
C ILE A 147 -6.83 3.76 12.20
N PRO A 148 -5.90 4.71 12.01
CA PRO A 148 -4.62 4.45 11.35
C PRO A 148 -3.86 3.31 12.03
N HIS A 149 -3.32 2.39 11.23
CA HIS A 149 -2.45 1.32 11.70
C HIS A 149 -0.99 1.70 11.52
N MET A 150 -0.11 1.08 12.29
CA MET A 150 1.33 1.30 12.19
C MET A 150 2.09 -0.02 12.15
N ILE A 151 3.17 -0.04 11.38
CA ILE A 151 4.17 -1.12 11.38
C ILE A 151 5.53 -0.54 11.75
N VAL A 152 6.30 -1.32 12.50
CA VAL A 152 7.69 -0.96 12.88
C VAL A 152 8.62 -1.92 12.15
N VAL A 153 9.58 -1.36 11.42
CA VAL A 153 10.49 -2.09 10.52
C VAL A 153 11.91 -1.59 10.68
N GLU A 154 12.88 -2.46 10.43
CA GLU A 154 14.28 -2.04 10.28
C GLU A 154 14.52 -1.63 8.82
N TRP A 155 15.02 -0.43 8.61
CA TRP A 155 15.39 0.05 7.27
C TRP A 155 16.71 -0.57 6.84
N ASN A 156 16.72 -1.27 5.71
CA ASN A 156 17.87 -2.12 5.33
C ASN A 156 18.85 -1.46 4.36
N TYR A 157 18.65 -0.18 4.03
CA TYR A 157 19.30 0.46 2.89
C TYR A 157 19.95 1.79 3.29
N ASP A 158 21.08 2.12 2.65
CA ASP A 158 21.72 3.44 2.71
C ASP A 158 21.53 4.16 1.37
N ASP A 159 20.27 4.28 0.93
CA ASP A 159 19.90 4.85 -0.37
C ASP A 159 18.73 5.83 -0.23
N ALA A 160 19.02 7.12 -0.42
CA ALA A 160 18.05 8.19 -0.32
C ALA A 160 17.02 8.18 -1.47
N GLN A 161 17.39 7.70 -2.65
CA GLN A 161 16.47 7.56 -3.78
C GLN A 161 15.47 6.45 -3.51
N LEU A 162 15.94 5.32 -2.97
CA LEU A 162 15.07 4.23 -2.57
C LEU A 162 14.12 4.66 -1.44
N PHE A 163 14.60 5.44 -0.47
CA PHE A 163 13.72 5.99 0.55
C PHE A 163 12.69 6.99 -0.02
N SER A 164 13.07 7.79 -1.02
CA SER A 164 12.12 8.67 -1.71
C SER A 164 11.01 7.87 -2.42
N GLN A 165 11.35 6.74 -3.06
CA GLN A 165 10.37 5.83 -3.65
C GLN A 165 9.44 5.19 -2.61
N LEU A 166 9.94 4.91 -1.39
CA LEU A 166 9.10 4.43 -0.30
C LEU A 166 8.05 5.48 0.11
N LEU A 167 8.41 6.77 0.10
CA LEU A 167 7.48 7.86 0.42
C LEU A 167 6.41 8.07 -0.65
N GLU A 168 6.67 7.66 -1.90
CA GLU A 168 5.74 7.74 -3.02
C GLU A 168 4.68 6.62 -3.00
N ILE A 169 4.74 5.67 -2.06
CA ILE A 169 3.75 4.60 -1.96
C ILE A 169 2.43 5.12 -1.37
N ASP A 170 1.39 5.11 -2.21
CA ASP A 170 0.00 5.30 -1.81
C ASP A 170 -0.41 4.30 -0.70
N GLY A 171 -1.16 4.78 0.29
CA GLY A 171 -1.56 4.05 1.48
C GLY A 171 -0.65 4.28 2.69
N ILE A 172 0.50 4.94 2.51
CA ILE A 172 1.35 5.41 3.61
C ILE A 172 0.96 6.84 3.95
N LEU A 173 0.50 7.06 5.18
CA LEU A 173 0.12 8.36 5.68
C LEU A 173 1.36 9.20 6.07
N TRP A 174 2.31 8.61 6.79
CA TRP A 174 3.65 9.18 7.00
C TRP A 174 4.63 8.12 7.51
N ILE A 175 5.93 8.46 7.50
CA ILE A 175 7.00 7.65 8.09
C ILE A 175 7.70 8.48 9.18
N GLU A 176 8.10 7.86 10.28
CA GLU A 176 8.86 8.52 11.34
C GLU A 176 9.91 7.58 11.96
N PRO A 177 11.04 8.12 12.47
CA PRO A 177 12.04 7.30 13.13
C PRO A 177 11.55 6.82 14.50
N VAL A 178 11.86 5.57 14.86
CA VAL A 178 11.67 5.07 16.21
C VAL A 178 12.89 5.45 17.04
N LEU A 179 12.73 6.49 17.85
CA LEU A 179 13.79 6.97 18.72
C LEU A 179 13.97 6.05 19.92
N VAL A 180 15.17 5.52 20.09
CA VAL A 180 15.55 4.80 21.31
C VAL A 180 15.87 5.82 22.39
N THR A 181 15.01 5.93 23.40
CA THR A 181 15.36 6.68 24.61
C THR A 181 16.24 5.80 25.48
N SER A 182 17.54 6.10 25.54
CA SER A 182 18.39 5.60 26.62
C SER A 182 18.10 6.45 27.86
N ALA A 183 17.61 5.81 28.93
CA ALA A 183 17.37 6.44 30.22
C ALA A 183 18.66 6.62 31.03
#